data_AF-A0A2V9MH72-F1
#
_entry.id   AF-A0A2V9MH72-F1
#
_cell.length_a   1.000
_cell.length_b   1.000
_cell.length_c   1.000
_cell.angle_alpha   90.00
_cell.angle_beta   90.00
_cell.angle_gamma   90.00
#
_symmetry.space_group_name_H-M   'P 1'
#
loop_
_entity.id
_entity.type
_entity.pdbx_description
1 polymer ?
#
loop_
_entity_poly.entity_id
_entity_poly.type
_entity_poly.pdbx_seq_one_letter_code
_entity_poly.pdbx_strand_id
1 'polypeptide(L)'
;FARADEVLDWNAVLMRALTVGKVGGVLAFRPAAIVQVSVFDAVNGIDRGFTPIHVHGKAPRGASRRAAAVYAAYTALVALFPEQSDAFAQDLEASLAAMAPHAA
;
A
#
# COMPACT_ATOMS: atom_id res chain seq x y z
N PHE A 1 5.70 20.96 3.89
CA PHE A 1 4.31 20.47 3.72
C PHE A 1 4.32 18.96 3.90
N ALA A 2 4.05 18.45 5.11
CA ALA A 2 3.78 17.04 5.32
C ALA A 2 2.29 16.81 5.01
N ARG A 3 1.97 16.70 3.71
CA ARG A 3 0.74 16.05 3.31
C ARG A 3 0.92 14.58 3.73
N ALA A 4 -0.07 13.98 4.40
CA ALA A 4 -0.01 12.55 4.70
C ALA A 4 0.39 11.79 3.43
N ASP A 5 1.49 11.05 3.53
CA ASP A 5 2.12 10.34 2.42
C ASP A 5 1.85 8.86 2.64
N GLU A 6 0.79 8.37 1.98
CA GLU A 6 0.32 7.01 2.13
C GLU A 6 1.41 5.98 1.82
N VAL A 7 2.36 6.32 0.94
CA VAL A 7 3.45 5.43 0.58
C VAL A 7 4.45 5.32 1.73
N LEU A 8 4.79 6.43 2.39
CA LEU A 8 5.66 6.42 3.56
C LEU A 8 4.99 5.72 4.77
N ASP A 9 3.71 5.99 5.01
CA ASP A 9 2.96 5.37 6.09
C ASP A 9 2.89 3.85 5.92
N TRP A 10 2.54 3.38 4.72
CA TRP A 10 2.48 1.94 4.43
C TRP A 10 3.85 1.27 4.29
N ASN A 11 4.90 2.03 3.97
CA ASN A 11 6.27 1.53 4.10
C ASN A 11 6.63 1.28 5.58
N ALA A 12 6.18 2.12 6.52
CA ALA A 12 6.35 1.84 7.95
C ALA A 12 5.57 0.58 8.39
N VAL A 13 4.35 0.37 7.87
CA VAL A 13 3.58 -0.86 8.09
C VAL A 13 4.34 -2.09 7.56
N LEU A 14 4.91 -2.01 6.36
CA LEU A 14 5.77 -3.08 5.80
C LEU A 14 6.97 -3.37 6.71
N MET A 15 7.69 -2.35 7.19
CA MET A 15 8.84 -2.55 8.08
C MET A 15 8.44 -3.22 9.41
N ARG A 16 7.27 -2.86 9.95
CA ARG A 16 6.68 -3.54 11.12
C ARG A 16 6.33 -4.99 10.78
N ALA A 17 5.71 -5.25 9.64
CA ALA A 17 5.32 -6.59 9.21
C ALA A 17 6.53 -7.53 9.06
N LEU A 18 7.62 -7.03 8.49
CA LEU A 18 8.90 -7.74 8.37
C LEU A 18 9.47 -8.08 9.75
N THR A 19 9.40 -7.15 10.70
CA THR A 19 9.88 -7.35 12.07
C THR A 19 9.08 -8.43 12.80
N VAL A 20 7.75 -8.34 12.76
CA VAL A 20 6.84 -9.32 13.39
C VAL A 20 7.01 -10.70 12.76
N GLY A 21 7.09 -10.75 11.43
CA GLY A 21 7.33 -11.99 10.67
C GLY A 21 8.77 -12.52 10.76
N LYS A 22 9.67 -11.82 11.47
CA LYS A 22 11.10 -12.15 11.62
C LYS A 22 11.82 -12.33 10.26
N VAL A 23 11.42 -11.55 9.26
CA VAL A 23 12.02 -11.54 7.93
C VAL A 23 13.06 -10.43 7.86
N GLY A 24 14.34 -10.82 7.91
CA GLY A 24 15.47 -9.89 7.92
C GLY A 24 16.46 -10.09 6.78
N GLY A 25 17.44 -9.18 6.70
CA GLY A 25 18.53 -9.25 5.74
C GLY A 25 18.05 -9.32 4.29
N VAL A 26 18.72 -10.16 3.48
CA VAL A 26 18.43 -10.28 2.04
C VAL A 26 17.01 -10.80 1.76
N LEU A 27 16.41 -11.55 2.70
CA LEU A 27 15.07 -12.10 2.51
C LEU A 27 13.98 -11.02 2.55
N ALA A 28 14.24 -9.85 3.16
CA ALA A 28 13.29 -8.75 3.22
C ALA A 28 13.10 -8.03 1.87
N PHE A 29 14.04 -8.15 0.94
CA PHE A 29 13.95 -7.44 -0.34
C PHE A 29 12.78 -7.91 -1.20
N ARG A 30 12.50 -9.22 -1.24
CA ARG A 30 11.40 -9.76 -2.04
C ARG A 30 10.02 -9.25 -1.59
N PRO A 31 9.59 -9.40 -0.32
CA PRO A 31 8.30 -8.86 0.12
C PRO A 31 8.24 -7.33 -0.02
N ALA A 32 9.34 -6.62 0.26
CA ALA A 32 9.38 -5.17 0.07
C ALA A 32 9.15 -4.77 -1.39
N ALA A 33 9.83 -5.42 -2.33
CA ALA A 33 9.65 -5.18 -3.76
C ALA A 33 8.22 -5.47 -4.22
N ILE A 34 7.60 -6.56 -3.74
CA ILE A 34 6.21 -6.89 -4.07
C ILE A 34 5.26 -5.77 -3.63
N VAL A 35 5.36 -5.33 -2.36
CA VAL A 35 4.52 -4.23 -1.84
C VAL A 35 4.72 -2.96 -2.68
N GLN A 36 5.96 -2.55 -2.92
CA GLN A 36 6.25 -1.31 -3.65
C GLN A 36 5.81 -1.36 -5.11
N VAL A 37 5.97 -2.50 -5.79
CA VAL A 37 5.48 -2.69 -7.17
C VAL A 37 3.96 -2.66 -7.21
N SER A 38 3.28 -3.29 -6.24
CA SER A 38 1.81 -3.25 -6.15
C SER A 38 1.30 -1.81 -5.98
N VAL A 39 1.93 -1.02 -5.12
CA VAL A 39 1.59 0.41 -4.93
C VAL A 39 1.84 1.20 -6.21
N PHE A 40 3.02 1.04 -6.81
CA PHE A 40 3.38 1.73 -8.06
C PHE A 40 2.36 1.46 -9.17
N ASP A 41 2.06 0.19 -9.44
CA ASP A 41 1.15 -0.17 -10.52
C ASP A 41 -0.28 0.31 -10.26
N ALA A 42 -0.75 0.26 -9.01
CA ALA A 42 -2.09 0.73 -8.67
C ALA A 42 -2.25 2.24 -8.89
N VAL A 43 -1.25 3.03 -8.46
CA VAL A 43 -1.26 4.50 -8.66
C VAL A 43 -1.02 4.85 -10.12
N ASN A 44 -0.07 4.19 -10.78
CA ASN A 44 0.20 4.41 -12.20
C ASN A 44 -0.96 3.99 -13.10
N GLY A 45 -1.79 3.01 -12.70
CA GLY A 45 -3.03 2.65 -13.38
C GLY A 45 -4.06 3.78 -13.44
N ILE A 46 -3.94 4.79 -12.56
CA ILE A 46 -4.75 6.02 -12.56
C ILE A 46 -4.11 7.10 -13.45
N ASP A 47 -2.85 7.45 -13.18
CA ASP A 47 -2.19 8.59 -13.83
C ASP A 47 -1.63 8.27 -15.24
N ARG A 48 -1.26 7.00 -15.46
CA ARG A 48 -0.64 6.48 -16.69
C ARG A 48 0.58 7.26 -17.16
N GLY A 49 1.39 7.74 -16.21
CA GLY A 49 2.63 8.46 -16.51
C GLY A 49 3.81 7.56 -16.86
N PHE A 50 3.75 6.27 -16.50
CA PHE A 50 4.87 5.35 -16.61
C PHE A 50 4.46 3.99 -17.19
N THR A 51 5.44 3.20 -17.63
CA THR A 51 5.21 1.81 -18.05
C THR A 51 4.88 0.96 -16.81
N PRO A 52 3.73 0.25 -16.79
CA PRO A 52 3.40 -0.66 -15.69
C PRO A 52 4.38 -1.83 -15.58
N ILE A 53 4.56 -2.35 -14.36
CA ILE A 53 5.46 -3.47 -14.08
C ILE A 53 4.72 -4.82 -14.19
N HIS A 54 3.53 -4.94 -13.58
CA HIS A 54 2.74 -6.17 -13.54
C HIS A 54 1.26 -5.95 -13.90
N VAL A 55 0.61 -4.91 -13.36
CA VAL A 55 -0.81 -4.63 -13.62
C VAL A 55 -0.97 -3.61 -14.74
N HIS A 56 -1.41 -4.07 -15.91
CA HIS A 56 -1.62 -3.21 -17.09
C HIS A 56 -3.03 -2.58 -17.18
N GLY A 57 -3.91 -2.92 -16.24
CA GLY A 57 -5.30 -2.45 -16.19
C GLY A 57 -5.41 -0.94 -16.00
N LYS A 58 -6.53 -0.35 -16.44
CA LYS A 58 -6.85 1.06 -16.20
C LYS A 58 -7.79 1.19 -15.01
N ALA A 59 -7.50 2.12 -14.11
CA ALA A 59 -8.38 2.40 -13.00
C ALA A 59 -9.72 2.99 -13.47
N PRO A 60 -10.84 2.74 -12.75
CA PRO A 60 -12.11 3.40 -13.01
C PRO A 60 -12.01 4.93 -12.96
N ARG A 61 -12.91 5.61 -13.68
CA ARG A 61 -13.00 7.08 -13.61
C ARG A 61 -13.30 7.51 -12.17
N GLY A 62 -12.55 8.49 -11.67
CA GLY A 62 -12.72 9.02 -10.31
C GLY A 62 -11.98 8.24 -9.21
N ALA A 63 -11.15 7.26 -9.57
CA ALA A 63 -10.31 6.56 -8.58
C ALA A 63 -9.37 7.53 -7.83
N SER A 64 -9.31 7.37 -6.50
CA SER A 64 -8.41 8.15 -5.63
C SER A 64 -7.03 7.52 -5.58
N ARG A 65 -5.98 8.30 -5.90
CA ARG A 65 -4.58 7.85 -5.80
C ARG A 65 -4.19 7.43 -4.40
N ARG A 66 -4.63 8.19 -3.39
CA ARG A 66 -4.35 7.92 -1.97
C ARG A 66 -4.97 6.59 -1.56
N ALA A 67 -6.24 6.37 -1.90
CA ALA A 67 -6.92 5.11 -1.61
C ALA A 67 -6.30 3.94 -2.39
N ALA A 68 -5.90 4.13 -3.65
CA ALA A 68 -5.26 3.09 -4.45
C ALA A 68 -3.92 2.65 -3.86
N ALA A 69 -3.09 3.58 -3.38
CA ALA A 69 -1.82 3.25 -2.73
C ALA A 69 -2.03 2.39 -1.47
N VAL A 70 -2.92 2.84 -0.58
CA VAL A 70 -3.24 2.15 0.69
C VAL A 70 -3.82 0.76 0.44
N TYR A 71 -4.82 0.63 -0.44
CA TYR A 71 -5.41 -0.67 -0.74
C TYR A 71 -4.42 -1.64 -1.39
N ALA A 72 -3.56 -1.16 -2.30
CA ALA A 72 -2.57 -2.02 -2.94
C ALA A 72 -1.52 -2.53 -1.94
N ALA A 73 -1.04 -1.66 -1.05
CA ALA A 73 -0.13 -2.06 0.02
C ALA A 73 -0.79 -3.07 0.98
N TYR A 74 -2.02 -2.79 1.42
CA TYR A 74 -2.82 -3.70 2.25
C TYR A 74 -2.95 -5.09 1.61
N THR A 75 -3.41 -5.16 0.37
CA THR A 75 -3.62 -6.44 -0.32
C THR A 75 -2.32 -7.22 -0.48
N ALA A 76 -1.22 -6.55 -0.82
CA ALA A 76 0.09 -7.20 -0.91
C ALA A 76 0.55 -7.73 0.45
N LEU A 77 0.40 -6.96 1.52
CA LEU A 77 0.80 -7.36 2.88
C LEU A 77 -0.04 -8.52 3.43
N VAL A 78 -1.36 -8.52 3.23
CA VAL A 78 -2.24 -9.64 3.59
C VAL A 78 -1.82 -10.92 2.86
N ALA A 79 -1.47 -10.82 1.57
CA ALA A 79 -1.00 -11.98 0.80
C ALA A 79 0.37 -12.50 1.27
N LEU A 80 1.25 -11.61 1.72
CA LEU A 80 2.60 -11.96 2.18
C LEU A 80 2.65 -12.45 3.64
N PHE A 81 1.80 -11.89 4.50
CA PHE A 81 1.79 -12.11 5.95
C PHE A 81 0.35 -12.33 6.46
N PRO A 82 -0.33 -13.42 6.06
CA PRO A 82 -1.75 -13.62 6.34
C PRO A 82 -2.10 -13.65 7.84
N GLU A 83 -1.18 -14.09 8.70
CA GLU A 83 -1.37 -14.10 10.17
C GLU A 83 -1.47 -12.69 10.77
N GLN A 84 -1.07 -11.65 10.04
CA GLN A 84 -1.10 -10.25 10.47
C GLN A 84 -2.29 -9.46 9.87
N SER A 85 -3.21 -10.13 9.16
CA SER A 85 -4.28 -9.50 8.38
C SER A 85 -5.17 -8.56 9.20
N ASP A 86 -5.48 -8.91 10.44
CA ASP A 86 -6.33 -8.09 11.32
C ASP A 86 -5.65 -6.75 11.65
N ALA A 87 -4.33 -6.77 11.89
CA ALA A 87 -3.57 -5.54 12.13
C ALA A 87 -3.54 -4.66 10.86
N PHE A 88 -3.31 -5.26 9.69
CA PHE A 88 -3.33 -4.51 8.44
C PHE A 88 -4.72 -3.94 8.11
N ALA A 89 -5.80 -4.63 8.49
CA ALA A 89 -7.15 -4.14 8.34
C ALA A 89 -7.39 -2.90 9.22
N GLN A 90 -6.88 -2.89 10.45
CA GLN A 90 -6.93 -1.72 11.33
C GLN A 90 -6.14 -0.53 10.74
N ASP A 91 -4.94 -0.77 10.19
CA ASP A 91 -4.15 0.26 9.51
C ASP A 91 -4.87 0.83 8.28
N LEU A 92 -5.54 -0.03 7.51
CA LEU A 92 -6.38 0.33 6.36
C LEU A 92 -7.54 1.23 6.79
N GLU A 93 -8.30 0.82 7.80
CA GLU A 93 -9.43 1.60 8.33
C GLU A 93 -8.96 2.97 8.82
N ALA A 94 -7.87 3.04 9.58
CA ALA A 94 -7.29 4.29 10.05
C ALA A 94 -6.85 5.20 8.88
N SER A 95 -6.20 4.62 7.87
CA SER A 95 -5.77 5.35 6.67
C SER A 95 -6.97 5.95 5.91
N LEU A 96 -8.03 5.17 5.72
CA LEU A 96 -9.23 5.61 5.00
C LEU A 96 -10.02 6.66 5.79
N ALA A 97 -10.11 6.53 7.11
CA ALA A 97 -10.76 7.52 7.97
C ALA A 97 -10.04 8.88 7.88
N ALA A 98 -8.71 8.90 7.82
CA ALA A 98 -7.92 10.12 7.66
C ALA A 98 -8.08 10.78 6.27
N MET A 99 -8.62 10.07 5.28
CA MET A 99 -8.89 10.61 3.93
C MET A 99 -10.29 11.20 3.79
N ALA A 100 -11.22 10.86 4.68
CA ALA A 100 -12.55 11.45 4.66
C ALA A 100 -12.44 12.98 4.85
N PRO A 101 -13.22 13.78 4.12
CA PRO A 101 -13.35 15.20 4.45
C PRO A 101 -13.78 15.28 5.92
N HIS A 102 -13.13 16.13 6.72
CA HIS A 102 -13.60 16.38 8.08
C HIS A 102 -15.08 16.76 7.98
N ALA A 103 -15.95 15.98 8.63
CA ALA A 103 -17.36 16.28 8.70
C ALA A 103 -17.50 17.71 9.23
N ALA A 104 -18.10 18.59 8.42
CA ALA A 104 -18.41 19.96 8.78
C ALA A 104 -19.55 20.02 9.80
#